data_AF-I6AT56-F1
#
_entry.id   AF-I6AT56-F1
#
_cell.length_a   1.000
_cell.length_b   1.000
_cell.length_c   1.000
_cell.angle_alpha   90.00
_cell.angle_beta   90.00
_cell.angle_gamma   90.00
#
_symmetry.space_group_name_H-M   'P 1'
#
loop_
_entity.id
_entity.type
_entity.pdbx_description
1 polymer ?
#
loop_
_entity_poly.entity_id
_entity_poly.type
_entity_poly.pdbx_seq_one_letter_code
_entity_poly.pdbx_strand_id
1 'polypeptide(L)'
;MKMKPAHLFVGLGRFLPVAAILLTSAASLPAATFTWKGSGTADEPGDGNWSVASNWEEGVAPGVGTTGGQKTFVFGGSGTISYTSNDNVPSNIVADTSRMIVNKLYLQSSSTGTSTISGQVLSFSYGSPSIYMDGSGDFIISNGYQFAQTTLFAGSGTGTLTFTGIAGTNGTTNGGNLTINTTNAAATLRLANNSNKFGTITLTSGTLDFTEAGALDIDDALNINGGTFLSSNGTTLGEGKANFTKTMNVNGAFTLGGSQNWSTGTMAVSLNADVAITANTGGTTGATIGGVIADGTSGNTLTIASGSTGTLTLTGSNTYTGGTVVEGGTLLVNNTAGSGTGTGDVIVSADARLGGTGTISGNVVVEAGGLFDGTNGALSSGGDLTLNSNDVDAVFSYSLDASYTASIGGDLLKGDGSTFIVDFSGTGAIGDTYTLLTFVGTTDFTASDFTALGSQGYFSVENGNLTFTVTAVPEPAHIGLILGLGVLASLVLRRQHRRD
;
A
#
# COMPACT_ATOMS: atom_id res chain seq x y z
N MET A 1 -100.31 41.94 -1.03
CA MET A 1 -99.23 42.44 -0.16
C MET A 1 -97.93 41.78 -0.65
N LYS A 2 -97.04 42.52 -1.33
CA LYS A 2 -95.84 41.97 -1.99
C LYS A 2 -94.64 42.10 -1.04
N MET A 3 -93.90 41.02 -0.80
CA MET A 3 -92.58 41.08 -0.15
C MET A 3 -91.49 40.60 -1.12
N LYS A 4 -90.46 41.43 -1.26
CA LYS A 4 -89.19 41.22 -1.99
C LYS A 4 -88.05 40.97 -0.97
N PRO A 5 -86.94 40.34 -1.38
CA PRO A 5 -85.91 39.83 -0.48
C PRO A 5 -84.80 40.84 -0.14
N ALA A 6 -84.15 40.63 1.00
CA ALA A 6 -83.13 41.51 1.58
C ALA A 6 -81.73 41.30 0.97
N HIS A 7 -81.00 42.41 0.85
CA HIS A 7 -79.62 42.52 0.38
C HIS A 7 -78.61 42.28 1.52
N LEU A 8 -77.46 41.65 1.24
CA LEU A 8 -76.28 41.66 2.11
C LEU A 8 -75.06 42.21 1.36
N PHE A 9 -74.33 43.07 2.05
CA PHE A 9 -73.26 43.94 1.55
C PHE A 9 -71.91 43.23 1.34
N VAL A 10 -71.11 43.89 0.50
CA VAL A 10 -69.83 43.52 -0.13
C VAL A 10 -68.62 43.62 0.81
N GLY A 11 -67.70 42.66 0.70
CA GLY A 11 -66.29 42.77 1.14
C GLY A 11 -65.33 42.45 -0.02
N LEU A 12 -64.54 43.44 -0.44
CA LEU A 12 -63.54 43.34 -1.52
C LEU A 12 -62.33 42.48 -1.10
N GLY A 13 -62.03 41.43 -1.86
CA GLY A 13 -60.73 40.74 -1.87
C GLY A 13 -60.09 40.85 -3.25
N ARG A 14 -58.94 41.51 -3.34
CA ARG A 14 -58.15 41.70 -4.57
C ARG A 14 -57.59 40.37 -5.09
N PHE A 15 -57.83 40.06 -6.36
CA PHE A 15 -57.13 39.01 -7.11
C PHE A 15 -55.75 39.53 -7.57
N LEU A 16 -54.68 38.80 -7.27
CA LEU A 16 -53.44 38.83 -8.05
C LEU A 16 -53.39 37.57 -8.92
N PRO A 17 -53.07 37.66 -10.23
CA PRO A 17 -52.88 36.49 -11.06
C PRO A 17 -51.51 35.88 -10.76
N VAL A 18 -51.49 34.64 -10.26
CA VAL A 18 -50.28 33.82 -10.21
C VAL A 18 -50.00 33.35 -11.63
N ALA A 19 -48.92 33.85 -12.22
CA ALA A 19 -48.36 33.29 -13.43
C ALA A 19 -47.90 31.85 -13.13
N ALA A 20 -48.52 30.88 -13.78
CA ALA A 20 -48.02 29.51 -13.77
C ALA A 20 -46.68 29.48 -14.52
N ILE A 21 -45.59 29.56 -13.78
CA ILE A 21 -44.26 29.24 -14.29
C ILE A 21 -44.25 27.72 -14.46
N LEU A 22 -44.35 27.27 -15.71
CA LEU A 22 -44.04 25.89 -16.07
C LEU A 22 -42.54 25.71 -15.82
N LEU A 23 -42.16 25.22 -14.62
CA LEU A 23 -40.82 24.68 -14.41
C LEU A 23 -40.76 23.38 -15.22
N THR A 24 -40.41 23.49 -16.51
CA THR A 24 -39.79 22.35 -17.18
C THR A 24 -38.51 22.09 -16.43
N SER A 25 -38.41 20.96 -15.71
CA SER A 25 -37.11 20.43 -15.33
C SER A 25 -36.24 20.48 -16.59
N ALA A 26 -35.10 21.16 -16.55
CA ALA A 26 -34.15 21.10 -17.64
C ALA A 26 -33.82 19.61 -17.84
N ALA A 27 -34.41 18.99 -18.85
CA ALA A 27 -33.99 17.67 -19.28
C ALA A 27 -32.52 17.84 -19.64
N SER A 28 -31.62 17.20 -18.89
CA SER A 28 -30.21 17.18 -19.23
C SER A 28 -30.12 16.69 -20.67
N LEU A 29 -29.60 17.51 -21.58
CA LEU A 29 -29.34 17.07 -22.95
C LEU A 29 -28.51 15.78 -22.87
N PRO A 30 -28.91 14.70 -23.57
CA PRO A 30 -28.16 13.45 -23.53
C PRO A 30 -26.72 13.72 -23.97
N ALA A 31 -25.76 13.11 -23.27
CA ALA A 31 -24.35 13.32 -23.54
C ALA A 31 -24.02 12.96 -24.99
N ALA A 32 -23.39 13.86 -25.74
CA ALA A 32 -22.90 13.54 -27.07
C ALA A 32 -21.80 12.48 -26.93
N THR A 33 -21.99 11.33 -27.59
CA THR A 33 -21.06 10.21 -27.56
C THR A 33 -20.25 10.20 -28.85
N PHE A 34 -18.94 10.05 -28.70
CA PHE A 34 -17.98 10.00 -29.79
C PHE A 34 -17.14 8.73 -29.64
N THR A 35 -17.25 7.82 -30.60
CA THR A 35 -16.58 6.51 -30.58
C THR A 35 -15.42 6.53 -31.56
N TRP A 36 -14.21 6.41 -31.04
CA TRP A 36 -12.99 6.42 -31.83
C TRP A 36 -12.81 5.09 -32.57
N LYS A 37 -12.51 5.15 -33.87
CA LYS A 37 -12.11 3.97 -34.64
C LYS A 37 -10.74 3.51 -34.15
N GLY A 38 -10.71 2.48 -33.31
CA GLY A 38 -9.47 1.98 -32.70
C GLY A 38 -8.58 1.19 -33.67
N SER A 39 -7.43 0.71 -33.21
CA SER A 39 -6.63 -0.26 -33.96
C SER A 39 -7.34 -1.61 -34.12
N GLY A 40 -6.97 -2.35 -35.16
CA GLY A 40 -7.57 -3.61 -35.59
C GLY A 40 -8.96 -3.47 -36.23
N THR A 41 -9.40 -2.24 -36.55
CA THR A 41 -10.67 -1.99 -37.24
C THR A 41 -10.46 -1.91 -38.76
N ALA A 42 -11.51 -2.12 -39.56
CA ALA A 42 -11.41 -2.03 -41.02
C ALA A 42 -11.07 -0.61 -41.53
N ASP A 43 -11.32 0.41 -40.70
CA ASP A 43 -11.18 1.83 -41.01
C ASP A 43 -10.25 2.54 -40.00
N GLU A 44 -9.05 1.98 -39.73
CA GLU A 44 -8.10 2.59 -38.79
C GLU A 44 -7.80 4.07 -39.15
N PRO A 45 -7.82 5.00 -38.17
CA PRO A 45 -7.54 6.42 -38.40
C PRO A 45 -6.12 6.66 -38.91
N GLY A 46 -6.01 7.11 -40.17
CA GLY A 46 -4.71 7.34 -40.81
C GLY A 46 -3.93 8.54 -40.26
N ASP A 47 -4.60 9.59 -39.77
CA ASP A 47 -3.95 10.82 -39.28
C ASP A 47 -4.05 11.05 -37.77
N GLY A 48 -4.84 10.23 -37.07
CA GLY A 48 -5.02 10.28 -35.62
C GLY A 48 -5.75 11.52 -35.08
N ASN A 49 -6.23 12.45 -35.91
CA ASN A 49 -6.75 13.74 -35.44
C ASN A 49 -8.22 13.68 -35.03
N TRP A 50 -8.55 14.26 -33.87
CA TRP A 50 -9.94 14.33 -33.38
C TRP A 50 -10.81 15.27 -34.22
N SER A 51 -10.23 16.30 -34.86
CA SER A 51 -10.96 17.23 -35.74
C SER A 51 -11.48 16.58 -37.03
N VAL A 52 -11.08 15.34 -37.33
CA VAL A 52 -11.39 14.65 -38.58
C VAL A 52 -12.54 13.68 -38.36
N ALA A 53 -13.68 14.00 -38.97
CA ALA A 53 -14.95 13.30 -38.72
C ALA A 53 -14.92 11.81 -39.11
N SER A 54 -14.13 11.43 -40.13
CA SER A 54 -14.00 10.04 -40.57
C SER A 54 -13.28 9.12 -39.59
N ASN A 55 -12.57 9.68 -38.61
CA ASN A 55 -11.88 8.91 -37.57
C ASN A 55 -12.83 8.47 -36.43
N TRP A 56 -14.07 8.95 -36.46
CA TRP A 56 -15.12 8.62 -35.50
C TRP A 56 -16.18 7.73 -36.17
N GLU A 57 -16.70 6.75 -35.44
CA GLU A 57 -17.72 5.83 -35.96
C GLU A 57 -19.01 6.55 -36.34
N GLU A 58 -19.36 7.61 -35.62
CA GLU A 58 -20.54 8.42 -35.91
C GLU A 58 -20.37 9.32 -37.15
N GLY A 59 -19.16 9.40 -37.72
CA GLY A 59 -18.86 10.30 -38.84
C GLY A 59 -18.95 11.78 -38.46
N VAL A 60 -18.83 12.11 -37.17
CA VAL A 60 -18.91 13.47 -36.63
C VAL A 60 -17.76 13.69 -35.65
N ALA A 61 -16.96 14.73 -35.90
CA ALA A 61 -15.87 15.11 -35.01
C ALA A 61 -16.38 15.86 -33.76
N PRO A 62 -15.73 15.71 -32.59
CA PRO A 62 -15.98 16.54 -31.43
C PRO A 62 -15.65 18.00 -31.75
N GLY A 63 -16.65 18.90 -31.68
CA GLY A 63 -16.47 20.34 -31.85
C GLY A 63 -16.27 21.11 -30.54
N VAL A 64 -15.63 22.28 -30.62
CA VAL A 64 -15.65 23.31 -29.56
C VAL A 64 -16.97 24.06 -29.55
N GLY A 65 -17.55 24.28 -28.37
CA GLY A 65 -18.74 25.13 -28.24
C GLY A 65 -20.08 24.50 -28.60
N THR A 66 -20.23 23.16 -28.61
CA THR A 66 -21.56 22.55 -28.40
C THR A 66 -21.99 22.89 -26.97
N THR A 67 -22.65 24.03 -26.80
CA THR A 67 -22.88 24.73 -25.54
C THR A 67 -23.37 23.80 -24.42
N GLY A 68 -22.53 23.56 -23.41
CA GLY A 68 -22.94 23.01 -22.11
C GLY A 68 -23.30 21.51 -22.03
N GLY A 69 -23.09 20.72 -23.08
CA GLY A 69 -23.43 19.28 -23.07
C GLY A 69 -22.30 18.39 -22.54
N GLN A 70 -22.66 17.39 -21.73
CA GLN A 70 -21.77 16.29 -21.34
C GLN A 70 -21.19 15.61 -22.59
N LYS A 71 -19.86 15.43 -22.69
CA LYS A 71 -19.25 14.62 -23.76
C LYS A 71 -18.79 13.27 -23.23
N THR A 72 -19.14 12.23 -23.96
CA THR A 72 -18.69 10.87 -23.72
C THR A 72 -17.75 10.48 -24.85
N PHE A 73 -16.54 10.05 -24.51
CA PHE A 73 -15.60 9.49 -25.46
C PHE A 73 -15.46 8.00 -25.21
N VAL A 74 -15.43 7.21 -26.28
CA VAL A 74 -15.24 5.76 -26.24
C VAL A 74 -14.05 5.40 -27.11
N PHE A 75 -13.04 4.77 -26.51
CA PHE A 75 -11.86 4.26 -27.20
C PHE A 75 -11.84 2.75 -27.11
N GLY A 76 -12.04 2.10 -28.25
CA GLY A 76 -11.95 0.64 -28.40
C GLY A 76 -10.71 0.21 -29.18
N GLY A 77 -10.77 -1.01 -29.72
CA GLY A 77 -9.72 -1.57 -30.57
C GLY A 77 -9.33 -2.98 -30.14
N SER A 78 -8.63 -3.67 -31.05
CA SER A 78 -8.10 -5.02 -30.83
C SER A 78 -6.82 -5.23 -31.65
N GLY A 79 -6.15 -6.37 -31.46
CA GLY A 79 -4.92 -6.69 -32.17
C GLY A 79 -3.67 -6.24 -31.42
N THR A 80 -2.62 -5.87 -32.15
CA THR A 80 -1.27 -5.62 -31.59
C THR A 80 -0.71 -4.24 -31.90
N ILE A 81 -1.45 -3.43 -32.65
CA ILE A 81 -0.97 -2.13 -33.14
C ILE A 81 -1.26 -1.06 -32.08
N SER A 82 -0.22 -0.31 -31.73
CA SER A 82 -0.32 0.93 -30.97
C SER A 82 -0.80 2.06 -31.88
N TYR A 83 -1.68 2.93 -31.40
CA TYR A 83 -2.12 4.11 -32.12
C TYR A 83 -2.09 5.35 -31.23
N THR A 84 -2.05 6.52 -31.86
CA THR A 84 -2.18 7.80 -31.17
C THR A 84 -3.40 8.53 -31.69
N SER A 85 -4.35 8.82 -30.81
CA SER A 85 -5.43 9.77 -31.05
C SER A 85 -5.03 11.13 -30.49
N ASN A 86 -5.12 12.16 -31.30
CA ASN A 86 -4.61 13.48 -31.02
C ASN A 86 -5.77 14.48 -30.98
N ASP A 87 -6.09 14.98 -29.79
CA ASP A 87 -7.01 16.09 -29.62
C ASP A 87 -6.36 17.37 -30.17
N ASN A 88 -6.62 17.62 -31.45
CA ASN A 88 -6.21 18.82 -32.18
C ASN A 88 -7.36 19.80 -32.38
N VAL A 89 -8.50 19.60 -31.70
CA VAL A 89 -9.69 20.43 -31.89
C VAL A 89 -9.36 21.86 -31.41
N PRO A 90 -9.42 22.88 -32.29
CA PRO A 90 -8.99 24.23 -31.93
C PRO A 90 -9.83 24.80 -30.79
N SER A 91 -9.17 25.23 -29.70
CA SER A 91 -9.83 25.94 -28.61
C SER A 91 -10.29 27.33 -29.07
N ASN A 92 -11.55 27.71 -28.87
CA ASN A 92 -11.91 29.12 -29.02
C ASN A 92 -11.21 29.93 -27.90
N ILE A 93 -10.50 30.97 -28.32
CA ILE A 93 -9.72 31.85 -27.46
C ILE A 93 -10.71 32.74 -26.69
N VAL A 94 -10.99 32.46 -25.42
CA VAL A 94 -11.14 33.41 -24.27
C VAL A 94 -11.30 32.58 -22.97
N ALA A 95 -10.44 32.84 -21.98
CA ALA A 95 -10.49 32.46 -20.54
C ALA A 95 -11.27 31.17 -20.14
N ASP A 96 -10.54 30.17 -19.64
CA ASP A 96 -11.01 28.94 -18.95
C ASP A 96 -11.93 27.98 -19.74
N THR A 97 -12.59 28.44 -20.80
CA THR A 97 -13.49 27.64 -21.66
C THR A 97 -12.79 26.94 -22.83
N SER A 98 -11.47 27.06 -22.91
CA SER A 98 -10.61 26.60 -24.02
C SER A 98 -10.21 25.11 -23.94
N ARG A 99 -10.93 24.28 -23.18
CA ARG A 99 -10.55 22.88 -22.85
C ARG A 99 -11.57 21.90 -23.41
N MET A 100 -11.11 20.69 -23.75
CA MET A 100 -12.04 19.60 -24.05
C MET A 100 -12.70 19.15 -22.74
N ILE A 101 -13.99 19.45 -22.58
CA ILE A 101 -14.75 19.04 -21.40
C ILE A 101 -15.18 17.58 -21.59
N VAL A 102 -14.65 16.70 -20.76
CA VAL A 102 -14.92 15.27 -20.76
C VAL A 102 -15.81 14.94 -19.56
N ASN A 103 -17.00 14.40 -19.80
CA ASN A 103 -17.87 13.86 -18.75
C ASN A 103 -17.59 12.37 -18.54
N LYS A 104 -17.47 11.60 -19.63
CA LYS A 104 -17.16 10.17 -19.57
C LYS A 104 -16.08 9.80 -20.56
N LEU A 105 -15.11 9.01 -20.11
CA LEU A 105 -14.09 8.41 -20.95
C LEU A 105 -14.13 6.90 -20.76
N TYR A 106 -14.57 6.16 -21.78
CA TYR A 106 -14.58 4.70 -21.79
C TYR A 106 -13.36 4.18 -22.55
N LEU A 107 -12.57 3.36 -21.88
CA LEU A 107 -11.36 2.73 -22.39
C LEU A 107 -11.62 1.23 -22.47
N GLN A 108 -11.99 0.75 -23.65
CA GLN A 108 -12.57 -0.58 -23.88
C GLN A 108 -11.70 -1.45 -24.81
N SER A 109 -10.51 -0.96 -25.18
CA SER A 109 -9.59 -1.69 -26.05
C SER A 109 -9.15 -3.02 -25.43
N SER A 110 -9.09 -4.04 -26.27
CA SER A 110 -8.48 -5.35 -25.94
C SER A 110 -7.14 -5.55 -26.65
N SER A 111 -6.61 -4.50 -27.29
CA SER A 111 -5.33 -4.54 -28.00
C SER A 111 -4.17 -4.81 -27.03
N THR A 112 -3.18 -5.58 -27.48
CA THR A 112 -1.89 -5.69 -26.77
C THR A 112 -0.96 -4.53 -27.12
N GLY A 113 -1.28 -3.74 -28.15
CA GLY A 113 -0.62 -2.48 -28.44
C GLY A 113 -1.15 -1.35 -27.54
N THR A 114 -0.29 -0.43 -27.15
CA THR A 114 -0.66 0.69 -26.28
C THR A 114 -1.34 1.79 -27.07
N SER A 115 -2.52 2.21 -26.62
CA SER A 115 -3.29 3.29 -27.22
C SER A 115 -2.95 4.61 -26.52
N THR A 116 -2.60 5.65 -27.27
CA THR A 116 -2.26 6.96 -26.71
C THR A 116 -3.34 7.98 -27.03
N ILE A 117 -3.77 8.74 -26.03
CA ILE A 117 -4.51 9.97 -26.17
C ILE A 117 -3.51 11.11 -25.93
N SER A 118 -3.37 12.00 -26.91
CA SER A 118 -2.46 13.13 -26.91
C SER A 118 -3.16 14.43 -27.31
N GLY A 119 -2.43 15.55 -27.26
CA GLY A 119 -2.91 16.85 -27.74
C GLY A 119 -3.30 17.81 -26.61
N GLN A 120 -4.41 18.51 -26.80
CA GLN A 120 -4.87 19.59 -25.93
C GLN A 120 -5.28 19.10 -24.52
N VAL A 121 -5.44 20.02 -23.58
CA VAL A 121 -5.72 19.66 -22.19
C VAL A 121 -7.14 19.09 -22.01
N LEU A 122 -7.25 17.91 -21.39
CA LEU A 122 -8.54 17.29 -21.03
C LEU A 122 -9.05 17.85 -19.69
N SER A 123 -10.32 18.28 -19.64
CA SER A 123 -10.95 18.85 -18.44
C SER A 123 -12.14 18.00 -17.99
N PHE A 124 -12.04 17.42 -16.80
CA PHE A 124 -13.12 16.71 -16.14
C PHE A 124 -13.80 17.66 -15.14
N SER A 125 -14.73 18.47 -15.66
CA SER A 125 -15.24 19.66 -14.96
C SER A 125 -16.77 19.76 -14.88
N TYR A 126 -17.50 18.83 -15.51
CA TYR A 126 -18.96 18.87 -15.58
C TYR A 126 -19.59 17.54 -15.16
N GLY A 127 -20.74 17.60 -14.48
CA GLY A 127 -21.45 16.41 -13.99
C GLY A 127 -20.65 15.67 -12.93
N SER A 128 -20.82 14.36 -12.85
CA SER A 128 -19.96 13.47 -12.08
C SER A 128 -18.99 12.80 -13.07
N PRO A 129 -17.85 13.45 -13.40
CA PRO A 129 -17.00 12.95 -14.44
C PRO A 129 -16.42 11.59 -14.08
N SER A 130 -16.27 10.73 -15.09
CA SER A 130 -15.77 9.37 -14.88
C SER A 130 -14.91 8.86 -16.03
N ILE A 131 -13.94 8.03 -15.68
CA ILE A 131 -13.08 7.28 -16.59
C ILE A 131 -13.30 5.81 -16.29
N TYR A 132 -13.66 5.02 -17.31
CA TYR A 132 -13.92 3.59 -17.19
C TYR A 132 -12.84 2.82 -17.92
N MET A 133 -12.05 2.03 -17.19
CA MET A 133 -11.13 1.05 -17.73
C MET A 133 -11.83 -0.31 -17.81
N ASP A 134 -12.51 -0.56 -18.92
CA ASP A 134 -13.27 -1.81 -19.16
C ASP A 134 -12.50 -2.80 -20.04
N GLY A 135 -11.50 -2.32 -20.77
CA GLY A 135 -10.64 -3.12 -21.63
C GLY A 135 -9.46 -3.77 -20.92
N SER A 136 -8.82 -4.72 -21.58
CA SER A 136 -7.54 -5.31 -21.16
C SER A 136 -6.32 -4.57 -21.72
N GLY A 137 -6.50 -3.74 -22.75
CA GLY A 137 -5.43 -3.01 -23.42
C GLY A 137 -5.00 -1.76 -22.66
N ASP A 138 -3.73 -1.42 -22.77
CA ASP A 138 -3.16 -0.26 -22.07
C ASP A 138 -3.45 1.06 -22.79
N PHE A 139 -3.67 2.09 -21.98
CA PHE A 139 -3.87 3.46 -22.43
C PHE A 139 -2.86 4.42 -21.80
N ILE A 140 -2.40 5.39 -22.59
CA ILE A 140 -1.61 6.52 -22.11
C ILE A 140 -2.40 7.81 -22.39
N ILE A 141 -2.59 8.64 -21.37
CA ILE A 141 -2.98 10.04 -21.53
C ILE A 141 -1.72 10.89 -21.37
N SER A 142 -1.22 11.37 -22.50
CA SER A 142 -0.07 12.29 -22.54
C SER A 142 -0.50 13.76 -22.56
N ASN A 143 -1.79 14.04 -22.73
CA ASN A 143 -2.36 15.37 -22.58
C ASN A 143 -2.11 15.89 -21.16
N GLY A 144 -1.99 17.21 -21.02
CA GLY A 144 -2.30 17.82 -19.73
C GLY A 144 -3.73 17.45 -19.32
N TYR A 145 -3.99 17.37 -18.02
CA TYR A 145 -5.32 17.02 -17.53
C TYR A 145 -5.70 17.81 -16.26
N GLN A 146 -7.00 17.94 -16.02
CA GLN A 146 -7.53 18.56 -14.82
C GLN A 146 -8.80 17.87 -14.37
N PHE A 147 -8.86 17.59 -13.08
CA PHE A 147 -10.09 17.25 -12.38
C PHE A 147 -10.54 18.54 -11.70
N ALA A 148 -11.61 19.17 -12.20
CA ALA A 148 -12.22 20.33 -11.54
C ALA A 148 -13.43 19.92 -10.69
N GLN A 149 -13.89 18.69 -10.87
CA GLN A 149 -14.86 17.99 -10.02
C GLN A 149 -14.27 16.68 -9.55
N THR A 150 -14.92 16.05 -8.55
CA THR A 150 -14.57 14.68 -8.15
C THR A 150 -14.71 13.75 -9.36
N THR A 151 -13.59 13.20 -9.81
CA THR A 151 -13.53 12.31 -10.97
C THR A 151 -13.43 10.86 -10.50
N LEU A 152 -14.33 10.01 -10.99
CA LEU A 152 -14.33 8.58 -10.71
C LEU A 152 -13.50 7.84 -11.76
N PHE A 153 -12.46 7.13 -11.34
CA PHE A 153 -11.85 6.05 -12.11
C PHE A 153 -12.48 4.72 -11.68
N ALA A 154 -13.10 4.04 -12.63
CA ALA A 154 -13.81 2.78 -12.43
C ALA A 154 -13.57 1.84 -13.61
N GLY A 155 -14.27 0.70 -13.62
CA GLY A 155 -14.26 -0.23 -14.74
C GLY A 155 -14.09 -1.68 -14.32
N SER A 156 -14.23 -2.58 -15.28
CA SER A 156 -14.17 -4.04 -15.10
C SER A 156 -12.98 -4.71 -15.80
N GLY A 157 -12.20 -3.93 -16.53
CA GLY A 157 -11.06 -4.39 -17.32
C GLY A 157 -9.85 -4.77 -16.49
N THR A 158 -8.76 -5.07 -17.18
CA THR A 158 -7.48 -5.46 -16.59
C THR A 158 -6.31 -4.61 -17.09
N GLY A 159 -6.55 -3.68 -18.02
CA GLY A 159 -5.47 -2.87 -18.57
C GLY A 159 -5.03 -1.77 -17.61
N THR A 160 -3.99 -1.05 -18.04
CA THR A 160 -3.43 0.09 -17.32
C THR A 160 -3.77 1.40 -18.02
N LEU A 161 -4.37 2.36 -17.30
CA LEU A 161 -4.43 3.76 -17.72
C LEU A 161 -3.26 4.52 -17.12
N THR A 162 -2.43 5.13 -17.96
CA THR A 162 -1.23 5.87 -17.53
C THR A 162 -1.36 7.35 -17.81
N PHE A 163 -1.18 8.19 -16.79
CA PHE A 163 -1.01 9.62 -16.96
C PHE A 163 0.48 9.98 -17.04
N THR A 164 0.92 10.44 -18.20
CA THR A 164 2.27 11.00 -18.41
C THR A 164 2.26 12.52 -18.60
N GLY A 165 1.11 13.10 -18.94
CA GLY A 165 0.95 14.54 -19.04
C GLY A 165 0.89 15.26 -17.68
N ILE A 166 0.99 16.59 -17.71
CA ILE A 166 1.05 17.42 -16.50
C ILE A 166 -0.37 17.58 -15.90
N ALA A 167 -0.53 17.31 -14.61
CA ALA A 167 -1.79 17.55 -13.91
C ALA A 167 -1.94 19.03 -13.51
N GLY A 168 -3.19 19.52 -13.44
CA GLY A 168 -3.48 20.82 -12.83
C GLY A 168 -3.01 22.03 -13.63
N THR A 169 -2.72 21.87 -14.93
CA THR A 169 -2.34 23.01 -15.78
C THR A 169 -3.49 24.01 -15.86
N ASN A 170 -3.31 25.12 -15.14
CA ASN A 170 -4.01 26.42 -15.20
C ASN A 170 -5.00 26.76 -14.06
N GLY A 171 -4.47 27.06 -12.86
CA GLY A 171 -5.03 28.13 -12.03
C GLY A 171 -5.97 27.78 -10.86
N THR A 172 -6.26 26.51 -10.60
CA THR A 172 -6.95 26.15 -9.34
C THR A 172 -5.92 25.98 -8.24
N THR A 173 -6.09 26.71 -7.13
CA THR A 173 -5.18 26.62 -5.97
C THR A 173 -5.18 25.25 -5.32
N ASN A 174 -6.26 24.46 -5.55
CA ASN A 174 -6.40 23.08 -5.08
C ASN A 174 -6.62 22.13 -6.28
N GLY A 175 -6.01 20.94 -6.26
CA GLY A 175 -6.34 19.87 -7.22
C GLY A 175 -7.78 19.39 -7.02
N GLY A 176 -8.45 18.87 -8.05
CA GLY A 176 -9.74 18.21 -7.86
C GLY A 176 -9.59 16.84 -7.21
N ASN A 177 -10.72 16.30 -6.76
CA ASN A 177 -10.74 15.00 -6.11
C ASN A 177 -10.71 13.86 -7.14
N LEU A 178 -10.09 12.75 -6.75
CA LEU A 178 -10.04 11.51 -7.52
C LEU A 178 -10.61 10.38 -6.65
N THR A 179 -11.55 9.62 -7.17
CA THR A 179 -12.02 8.37 -6.56
C THR A 179 -11.67 7.22 -7.47
N ILE A 180 -11.05 6.17 -6.94
CA ILE A 180 -10.72 4.94 -7.66
C ILE A 180 -11.58 3.83 -7.07
N ASN A 181 -12.46 3.26 -7.88
CA ASN A 181 -13.39 2.21 -7.50
C ASN A 181 -13.64 1.30 -8.71
N THR A 182 -12.69 0.40 -8.96
CA THR A 182 -12.81 -0.59 -10.04
C THR A 182 -13.47 -1.86 -9.51
N THR A 183 -14.23 -2.53 -10.37
CA THR A 183 -14.83 -3.83 -10.05
C THR A 183 -13.83 -4.98 -10.18
N ASN A 184 -12.77 -4.75 -10.94
CA ASN A 184 -11.65 -5.68 -11.11
C ASN A 184 -10.37 -5.06 -10.52
N ALA A 185 -9.74 -5.78 -9.57
CA ALA A 185 -8.55 -5.29 -8.88
C ALA A 185 -7.33 -5.10 -9.81
N ALA A 186 -7.30 -5.79 -10.95
CA ALA A 186 -6.22 -5.70 -11.93
C ALA A 186 -6.25 -4.40 -12.75
N ALA A 187 -7.39 -3.70 -12.82
CA ALA A 187 -7.47 -2.40 -13.47
C ALA A 187 -6.58 -1.40 -12.72
N THR A 188 -5.61 -0.83 -13.45
CA THR A 188 -4.56 -0.01 -12.87
C THR A 188 -4.69 1.43 -13.36
N LEU A 189 -4.71 2.38 -12.44
CA LEU A 189 -4.44 3.78 -12.71
C LEU A 189 -2.98 4.08 -12.34
N ARG A 190 -2.17 4.44 -13.32
CA ARG A 190 -0.74 4.69 -13.16
C ARG A 190 -0.43 6.17 -13.33
N LEU A 191 0.28 6.74 -12.37
CA LEU A 191 0.80 8.09 -12.42
C LEU A 191 2.30 8.03 -12.72
N ALA A 192 2.64 8.37 -13.96
CA ALA A 192 4.00 8.26 -14.49
C ALA A 192 4.66 9.63 -14.72
N ASN A 193 4.35 10.57 -13.83
CA ASN A 193 4.96 11.88 -13.77
C ASN A 193 4.99 12.35 -12.31
N ASN A 194 5.78 13.38 -12.01
CA ASN A 194 5.99 13.89 -10.64
C ASN A 194 5.12 15.12 -10.29
N SER A 195 4.08 15.42 -11.07
CA SER A 195 3.33 16.67 -11.01
C SER A 195 1.82 16.45 -10.88
N ASN A 196 1.39 15.39 -10.19
CA ASN A 196 -0.03 15.06 -10.03
C ASN A 196 -0.60 15.67 -8.76
N LYS A 197 -1.25 16.83 -8.92
CA LYS A 197 -1.92 17.55 -7.84
C LYS A 197 -3.39 17.16 -7.72
N PHE A 198 -3.79 16.70 -6.55
CA PHE A 198 -5.16 16.29 -6.21
C PHE A 198 -5.63 16.97 -4.92
N GLY A 199 -6.95 17.15 -4.78
CA GLY A 199 -7.57 17.56 -3.53
C GLY A 199 -7.57 16.39 -2.56
N THR A 200 -8.61 15.57 -2.65
CA THR A 200 -8.71 14.27 -2.01
C THR A 200 -8.51 13.14 -3.00
N ILE A 201 -7.73 12.11 -2.63
CA ILE A 201 -7.75 10.82 -3.32
C ILE A 201 -8.50 9.82 -2.45
N THR A 202 -9.45 9.09 -3.03
CA THR A 202 -10.13 7.97 -2.36
C THR A 202 -9.91 6.69 -3.14
N LEU A 203 -9.13 5.76 -2.59
CA LEU A 203 -8.96 4.42 -3.13
C LEU A 203 -9.94 3.47 -2.45
N THR A 204 -10.92 2.97 -3.20
CA THR A 204 -11.91 2.00 -2.71
C THR A 204 -11.56 0.58 -3.13
N SER A 205 -11.04 0.44 -4.34
CA SER A 205 -10.61 -0.83 -4.94
C SER A 205 -9.75 -0.53 -6.18
N GLY A 206 -9.19 -1.57 -6.79
CA GLY A 206 -8.30 -1.42 -7.93
C GLY A 206 -6.87 -1.13 -7.51
N THR A 207 -6.06 -0.76 -8.50
CA THR A 207 -4.64 -0.50 -8.30
C THR A 207 -4.31 0.95 -8.65
N LEU A 208 -3.65 1.66 -7.73
CA LEU A 208 -3.02 2.95 -7.97
C LEU A 208 -1.50 2.76 -7.98
N ASP A 209 -0.89 2.95 -9.14
CA ASP A 209 0.55 2.77 -9.35
C ASP A 209 1.28 4.10 -9.52
N PHE A 210 2.47 4.19 -8.95
CA PHE A 210 3.37 5.33 -9.07
C PHE A 210 4.72 4.86 -9.62
N THR A 211 5.14 5.49 -10.71
CA THR A 211 6.45 5.19 -11.31
C THR A 211 7.46 6.30 -11.12
N GLU A 212 7.12 7.36 -10.41
CA GLU A 212 8.02 8.50 -10.16
C GLU A 212 7.98 8.90 -8.69
N ALA A 213 9.15 9.24 -8.12
CA ALA A 213 9.23 9.82 -6.78
C ALA A 213 8.46 11.17 -6.74
N GLY A 214 7.70 11.40 -5.68
CA GLY A 214 6.86 12.59 -5.56
C GLY A 214 5.72 12.66 -6.59
N ALA A 215 5.26 11.53 -7.14
CA ALA A 215 4.12 11.49 -8.06
C ALA A 215 2.85 12.13 -7.49
N LEU A 216 2.64 12.07 -6.17
CA LEU A 216 1.47 12.62 -5.51
C LEU A 216 1.77 13.93 -4.78
N ASP A 217 0.96 14.95 -5.10
CA ASP A 217 0.79 16.17 -4.33
C ASP A 217 -0.69 16.25 -3.93
N ILE A 218 -1.01 15.92 -2.67
CA ILE A 218 -2.38 15.84 -2.16
C ILE A 218 -2.64 17.04 -1.26
N ASP A 219 -3.66 17.83 -1.58
CA ASP A 219 -4.02 19.04 -0.83
C ASP A 219 -4.98 18.80 0.34
N ASP A 220 -5.69 17.67 0.42
CA ASP A 220 -6.69 17.42 1.49
C ASP A 220 -6.47 16.10 2.25
N ALA A 221 -6.72 14.94 1.62
CA ALA A 221 -6.62 13.65 2.30
C ALA A 221 -6.39 12.50 1.31
N LEU A 222 -5.77 11.44 1.81
CA LEU A 222 -5.75 10.13 1.15
C LEU A 222 -6.65 9.17 1.93
N ASN A 223 -7.82 8.85 1.37
CA ASN A 223 -8.76 7.90 1.96
C ASN A 223 -8.53 6.51 1.34
N ILE A 224 -8.35 5.49 2.17
CA ILE A 224 -8.14 4.11 1.77
C ILE A 224 -9.28 3.27 2.33
N ASN A 225 -10.20 2.84 1.48
CA ASN A 225 -11.23 1.87 1.83
C ASN A 225 -10.89 0.46 1.33
N GLY A 226 -9.87 0.32 0.47
CA GLY A 226 -9.45 -0.93 -0.12
C GLY A 226 -8.35 -0.76 -1.16
N GLY A 227 -8.10 -1.82 -1.94
CA GLY A 227 -7.26 -1.77 -3.15
C GLY A 227 -5.76 -1.96 -2.92
N THR A 228 -4.98 -1.62 -3.95
CA THR A 228 -3.53 -1.81 -3.99
C THR A 228 -2.83 -0.51 -4.35
N PHE A 229 -1.78 -0.18 -3.62
CA PHE A 229 -0.78 0.80 -4.04
C PHE A 229 0.44 0.06 -4.60
N LEU A 230 0.91 0.45 -5.78
CA LEU A 230 2.15 -0.06 -6.37
C LEU A 230 3.20 1.05 -6.46
N SER A 231 4.45 0.67 -6.21
CA SER A 231 5.61 1.53 -6.45
C SER A 231 6.71 0.77 -7.20
N SER A 232 7.00 1.24 -8.41
CA SER A 232 8.01 0.61 -9.27
C SER A 232 9.40 1.25 -9.17
N ASN A 233 9.49 2.49 -8.70
CA ASN A 233 10.76 3.25 -8.61
C ASN A 233 11.12 3.71 -7.19
N GLY A 234 10.36 3.27 -6.19
CA GLY A 234 10.53 3.69 -4.81
C GLY A 234 9.87 5.06 -4.61
N THR A 235 8.95 5.15 -3.67
CA THR A 235 8.16 6.38 -3.50
C THR A 235 7.96 6.69 -2.03
N THR A 236 8.39 7.87 -1.63
CA THR A 236 7.85 8.53 -0.44
C THR A 236 6.68 9.41 -0.88
N LEU A 237 5.50 9.20 -0.30
CA LEU A 237 4.35 10.04 -0.55
C LEU A 237 4.71 11.49 -0.18
N GLY A 238 4.47 12.43 -1.11
CA GLY A 238 4.74 13.84 -0.89
C GLY A 238 6.19 14.30 -0.95
N GLU A 239 7.11 13.45 -1.37
CA GLU A 239 8.52 13.81 -1.46
C GLU A 239 8.73 15.08 -2.29
N GLY A 240 9.37 16.08 -1.68
CA GLY A 240 9.65 17.36 -2.33
C GLY A 240 8.41 18.25 -2.58
N LYS A 241 7.27 17.98 -1.94
CA LYS A 241 6.03 18.77 -2.12
C LYS A 241 5.77 19.69 -0.94
N ALA A 242 5.68 21.00 -1.22
CA ALA A 242 5.55 22.06 -0.20
C ALA A 242 4.23 22.02 0.59
N ASN A 243 3.18 21.40 0.04
CA ASN A 243 1.84 21.35 0.63
C ASN A 243 1.47 19.97 1.20
N PHE A 244 2.44 19.07 1.39
CA PHE A 244 2.20 17.73 1.89
C PHE A 244 2.00 17.68 3.41
N THR A 245 0.86 18.22 3.86
CA THR A 245 0.48 18.25 5.28
C THR A 245 -0.91 17.64 5.44
N LYS A 246 -1.05 16.35 5.14
CA LYS A 246 -2.36 15.67 5.07
C LYS A 246 -2.41 14.37 5.86
N THR A 247 -3.61 13.89 6.10
CA THR A 247 -3.84 12.63 6.83
C THR A 247 -4.16 11.54 5.83
N MET A 248 -3.60 10.35 6.04
CA MET A 248 -4.07 9.12 5.43
C MET A 248 -5.16 8.53 6.32
N ASN A 249 -6.40 8.46 5.82
CA ASN A 249 -7.52 7.86 6.52
C ASN A 249 -7.71 6.43 6.03
N VAL A 250 -7.49 5.46 6.90
CA VAL A 250 -7.57 4.03 6.55
C VAL A 250 -8.86 3.45 7.13
N ASN A 251 -9.79 3.12 6.24
CA ASN A 251 -11.13 2.62 6.55
C ASN A 251 -11.30 1.14 6.21
N GLY A 252 -10.33 0.51 5.54
CA GLY A 252 -10.39 -0.88 5.12
C GLY A 252 -9.03 -1.45 4.76
N ALA A 253 -9.00 -2.77 4.57
CA ALA A 253 -7.79 -3.51 4.26
C ALA A 253 -7.23 -3.15 2.88
N PHE A 254 -5.91 -3.05 2.74
CA PHE A 254 -5.27 -2.68 1.49
C PHE A 254 -3.92 -3.37 1.31
N THR A 255 -3.40 -3.34 0.08
CA THR A 255 -2.12 -3.93 -0.28
C THR A 255 -1.10 -2.84 -0.64
N LEU A 256 0.11 -2.98 -0.13
CA LEU A 256 1.31 -2.27 -0.56
C LEU A 256 2.15 -3.23 -1.38
N GLY A 257 2.37 -2.94 -2.65
CA GLY A 257 3.15 -3.78 -3.54
C GLY A 257 4.14 -2.99 -4.40
N GLY A 258 4.83 -3.72 -5.26
CA GLY A 258 5.82 -3.16 -6.18
C GLY A 258 7.22 -3.71 -5.90
N SER A 259 8.17 -3.35 -6.78
CA SER A 259 9.54 -3.89 -6.68
C SER A 259 10.45 -3.08 -5.76
N GLN A 260 10.01 -1.91 -5.31
CA GLN A 260 10.85 -0.95 -4.59
C GLN A 260 10.21 -0.53 -3.26
N ASN A 261 10.96 0.26 -2.49
CA ASN A 261 10.53 0.73 -1.17
C ASN A 261 9.33 1.69 -1.28
N TRP A 262 8.35 1.52 -0.40
CA TRP A 262 7.20 2.41 -0.31
C TRP A 262 7.21 3.12 1.04
N SER A 263 6.90 4.42 1.10
CA SER A 263 6.89 5.18 2.36
C SER A 263 5.78 6.22 2.41
N THR A 264 5.11 6.37 3.56
CA THR A 264 4.20 7.49 3.82
C THR A 264 4.94 8.79 4.21
N GLY A 265 6.26 8.74 4.36
CA GLY A 265 7.02 9.85 4.94
C GLY A 265 6.53 10.13 6.36
N THR A 266 6.34 11.41 6.69
CA THR A 266 5.82 11.84 8.00
C THR A 266 4.29 12.01 8.03
N MET A 267 3.59 11.54 7.00
CA MET A 267 2.13 11.70 6.89
C MET A 267 1.43 10.97 8.03
N ALA A 268 0.61 11.69 8.80
CA ALA A 268 -0.19 11.09 9.87
C ALA A 268 -1.19 10.08 9.30
N VAL A 269 -1.43 9.00 10.03
CA VAL A 269 -2.35 7.92 9.64
C VAL A 269 -3.45 7.81 10.69
N SER A 270 -4.70 7.81 10.24
CA SER A 270 -5.89 7.62 11.07
C SER A 270 -6.51 6.27 10.74
N LEU A 271 -6.54 5.35 11.71
CA LEU A 271 -7.26 4.07 11.60
C LEU A 271 -8.73 4.30 11.96
N ASN A 272 -9.63 4.06 11.04
CA ASN A 272 -11.08 4.29 11.22
C ASN A 272 -11.87 2.97 11.36
N ALA A 273 -11.18 1.84 11.28
CA ALA A 273 -11.66 0.48 11.47
C ALA A 273 -10.48 -0.42 11.85
N ASP A 274 -10.72 -1.68 12.18
CA ASP A 274 -9.67 -2.70 12.14
C ASP A 274 -9.12 -2.80 10.71
N VAL A 275 -7.80 -2.71 10.57
CA VAL A 275 -7.13 -2.62 9.27
C VAL A 275 -6.17 -3.78 9.10
N ALA A 276 -6.27 -4.46 7.97
CA ALA A 276 -5.24 -5.39 7.50
C ALA A 276 -4.41 -4.77 6.37
N ILE A 277 -3.10 -4.72 6.54
CA ILE A 277 -2.14 -4.27 5.54
C ILE A 277 -1.43 -5.50 4.98
N THR A 278 -1.50 -5.70 3.66
CA THR A 278 -0.65 -6.69 2.98
C THR A 278 0.60 -6.00 2.45
N ALA A 279 1.76 -6.25 3.05
CA ALA A 279 3.02 -5.63 2.65
C ALA A 279 3.85 -6.58 1.76
N ASN A 280 3.71 -6.44 0.44
CA ASN A 280 4.35 -7.26 -0.59
C ASN A 280 5.28 -6.43 -1.49
N THR A 281 6.12 -5.59 -0.88
CA THR A 281 7.15 -4.81 -1.58
C THR A 281 8.45 -5.60 -1.69
N GLY A 282 9.09 -5.55 -2.86
CA GLY A 282 10.33 -6.28 -3.15
C GLY A 282 11.63 -5.53 -2.81
N GLY A 283 11.54 -4.34 -2.22
CA GLY A 283 12.69 -3.48 -1.90
C GLY A 283 13.45 -3.90 -0.64
N THR A 284 14.70 -3.44 -0.50
CA THR A 284 15.60 -3.81 0.62
C THR A 284 15.10 -3.39 2.00
N THR A 285 14.20 -2.42 2.10
CA THR A 285 13.60 -1.97 3.38
C THR A 285 12.09 -2.20 3.46
N GLY A 286 11.49 -2.80 2.43
CA GLY A 286 10.05 -3.03 2.37
C GLY A 286 9.22 -1.74 2.33
N ALA A 287 8.08 -1.74 3.02
CA ALA A 287 7.18 -0.59 3.16
C ALA A 287 7.36 0.09 4.53
N THR A 288 7.28 1.41 4.58
CA THR A 288 7.44 2.21 5.79
C THR A 288 6.25 3.12 6.04
N ILE A 289 5.70 3.09 7.26
CA ILE A 289 4.76 4.10 7.75
C ILE A 289 5.52 4.96 8.78
N GLY A 290 5.85 6.19 8.37
CA GLY A 290 6.73 7.03 9.16
C GLY A 290 6.04 8.08 10.03
N GLY A 291 4.81 8.48 9.67
CA GLY A 291 3.98 9.35 10.50
C GLY A 291 3.32 8.59 11.65
N VAL A 292 2.78 9.36 12.60
CA VAL A 292 2.02 8.81 13.73
C VAL A 292 0.74 8.14 13.22
N ILE A 293 0.57 6.87 13.57
CA ILE A 293 -0.68 6.13 13.44
C ILE A 293 -1.49 6.36 14.73
N ALA A 294 -2.72 6.83 14.57
CA ALA A 294 -3.66 7.07 15.65
C ALA A 294 -5.03 6.47 15.34
N ASP A 295 -5.80 6.27 16.40
CA ASP A 295 -7.23 5.97 16.32
C ASP A 295 -7.98 7.18 15.74
N GLY A 296 -8.62 7.00 14.58
CA GLY A 296 -9.67 7.89 14.12
C GLY A 296 -11.03 7.57 14.76
N THR A 297 -11.22 6.30 15.11
CA THR A 297 -12.25 5.80 16.04
C THR A 297 -11.58 4.96 17.14
N SER A 298 -12.24 4.74 18.28
CA SER A 298 -11.59 4.09 19.43
C SER A 298 -11.36 2.58 19.23
N GLY A 299 -10.15 2.11 19.49
CA GLY A 299 -9.84 0.68 19.70
C GLY A 299 -9.57 -0.13 18.44
N ASN A 300 -9.02 0.48 17.38
CA ASN A 300 -8.78 -0.22 16.13
C ASN A 300 -7.47 -1.02 16.14
N THR A 301 -7.55 -2.24 15.62
CA THR A 301 -6.42 -3.16 15.48
C THR A 301 -5.68 -2.93 14.16
N LEU A 302 -4.35 -2.93 14.22
CA LEU A 302 -3.50 -2.96 13.04
C LEU A 302 -3.01 -4.39 12.80
N THR A 303 -3.38 -4.97 11.66
CA THR A 303 -2.97 -6.32 11.26
C THR A 303 -2.03 -6.24 10.06
N ILE A 304 -0.94 -7.00 10.09
CA ILE A 304 -0.14 -7.33 8.91
C ILE A 304 -0.65 -8.68 8.43
N ALA A 305 -1.28 -8.70 7.27
CA ALA A 305 -2.08 -9.84 6.83
C ALA A 305 -1.22 -11.08 6.54
N SER A 306 -1.80 -12.27 6.72
CA SER A 306 -1.17 -13.58 6.42
C SER A 306 -0.64 -13.74 4.99
N GLY A 307 -1.16 -12.98 4.02
CA GLY A 307 -0.64 -12.94 2.64
C GLY A 307 0.59 -12.05 2.44
N SER A 308 1.11 -11.43 3.51
CA SER A 308 2.29 -10.57 3.46
C SER A 308 3.57 -11.40 3.37
N THR A 309 4.43 -11.07 2.43
CA THR A 309 5.76 -11.69 2.28
C THR A 309 6.90 -10.71 2.51
N GLY A 310 6.60 -9.40 2.53
CA GLY A 310 7.56 -8.34 2.71
C GLY A 310 7.66 -7.85 4.15
N THR A 311 8.32 -6.71 4.30
CA THR A 311 8.55 -6.04 5.58
C THR A 311 7.72 -4.78 5.68
N LEU A 312 6.98 -4.62 6.78
CA LEU A 312 6.39 -3.34 7.18
C LEU A 312 7.21 -2.73 8.31
N THR A 313 7.70 -1.51 8.13
CA THR A 313 8.46 -0.76 9.13
C THR A 313 7.60 0.37 9.69
N LEU A 314 7.47 0.42 11.01
CA LEU A 314 6.80 1.52 11.73
C LEU A 314 7.86 2.39 12.41
N THR A 315 7.92 3.68 12.08
CA THR A 315 8.88 4.62 12.70
C THR A 315 8.23 5.76 13.48
N GLY A 316 6.91 5.89 13.42
CA GLY A 316 6.15 6.88 14.19
C GLY A 316 6.00 6.50 15.67
N SER A 317 5.85 7.51 16.54
CA SER A 317 5.38 7.32 17.92
C SER A 317 3.86 7.16 17.89
N ASN A 318 3.41 5.94 17.64
CA ASN A 318 2.01 5.60 17.40
C ASN A 318 1.18 5.62 18.68
N THR A 319 -0.10 5.96 18.54
CA THR A 319 -1.03 6.19 19.66
C THR A 319 -2.40 5.53 19.49
N TYR A 320 -2.57 4.64 18.51
CA TYR A 320 -3.77 3.81 18.44
C TYR A 320 -3.82 2.85 19.63
N THR A 321 -5.04 2.53 20.07
CA THR A 321 -5.26 1.85 21.34
C THR A 321 -5.61 0.37 21.19
N GLY A 322 -6.04 -0.06 20.00
CA GLY A 322 -6.15 -1.48 19.67
C GLY A 322 -4.80 -2.18 19.56
N GLY A 323 -4.82 -3.50 19.41
CA GLY A 323 -3.62 -4.32 19.32
C GLY A 323 -2.92 -4.24 17.96
N THR A 324 -1.75 -4.86 17.86
CA THR A 324 -1.09 -5.19 16.59
C THR A 324 -1.06 -6.70 16.41
N VAL A 325 -1.44 -7.19 15.23
CA VAL A 325 -1.34 -8.61 14.88
C VAL A 325 -0.43 -8.76 13.67
N VAL A 326 0.59 -9.61 13.75
CA VAL A 326 1.47 -9.95 12.63
C VAL A 326 1.12 -11.37 12.20
N GLU A 327 0.28 -11.50 11.17
CA GLU A 327 -0.15 -12.80 10.63
C GLU A 327 0.77 -13.33 9.53
N GLY A 328 1.61 -12.47 8.93
CA GLY A 328 2.55 -12.84 7.90
C GLY A 328 3.62 -11.76 7.69
N GLY A 329 4.69 -12.11 6.97
CA GLY A 329 5.79 -11.19 6.68
C GLY A 329 6.57 -10.78 7.93
N THR A 330 7.19 -9.59 7.87
CA THR A 330 7.98 -9.04 8.98
C THR A 330 7.47 -7.67 9.41
N LEU A 331 7.26 -7.47 10.70
CA LEU A 331 7.10 -6.16 11.32
C LEU A 331 8.43 -5.69 11.91
N LEU A 332 8.92 -4.54 11.44
CA LEU A 332 10.03 -3.84 12.09
C LEU A 332 9.51 -2.62 12.85
N VAL A 333 9.69 -2.63 14.16
CA VAL A 333 9.35 -1.50 15.03
C VAL A 333 10.62 -0.66 15.24
N ASN A 334 10.68 0.50 14.59
CA ASN A 334 11.87 1.36 14.50
C ASN A 334 11.56 2.82 14.89
N ASN A 335 10.59 3.02 15.78
CA ASN A 335 10.32 4.34 16.34
C ASN A 335 11.46 4.78 17.28
N THR A 336 11.70 6.10 17.35
CA THR A 336 12.78 6.67 18.19
C THR A 336 12.29 7.19 19.54
N ALA A 337 10.97 7.28 19.73
CA ALA A 337 10.33 7.71 20.96
C ALA A 337 8.92 7.10 21.07
N GLY A 338 8.41 7.00 22.30
CA GLY A 338 7.08 6.47 22.57
C GLY A 338 6.95 4.99 22.19
N SER A 339 5.73 4.58 21.79
CA SER A 339 5.45 3.23 21.29
C SER A 339 5.39 3.22 19.77
N GLY A 340 6.02 2.25 19.13
CA GLY A 340 5.89 2.01 17.69
C GLY A 340 4.64 1.20 17.32
N THR A 341 3.93 0.62 18.29
CA THR A 341 2.73 -0.21 18.04
C THR A 341 1.51 0.23 18.85
N GLY A 342 1.49 1.49 19.32
CA GLY A 342 0.41 1.99 20.15
C GLY A 342 0.42 1.38 21.57
N THR A 343 -0.72 1.34 22.24
CA THR A 343 -0.81 0.87 23.63
C THR A 343 -1.31 -0.56 23.79
N GLY A 344 -1.90 -1.14 22.73
CA GLY A 344 -2.39 -2.52 22.76
C GLY A 344 -1.27 -3.55 22.65
N ASP A 345 -1.64 -4.81 22.89
CA ASP A 345 -0.72 -5.95 22.80
C ASP A 345 -0.32 -6.22 21.33
N VAL A 346 0.85 -6.85 21.18
CA VAL A 346 1.39 -7.31 19.89
C VAL A 346 1.37 -8.83 19.86
N ILE A 347 0.69 -9.41 18.87
CA ILE A 347 0.64 -10.85 18.63
C ILE A 347 1.41 -11.17 17.36
N VAL A 348 2.32 -12.14 17.41
CA VAL A 348 3.10 -12.62 16.27
C VAL A 348 2.71 -14.06 15.99
N SER A 349 1.97 -14.27 14.91
CA SER A 349 1.46 -15.59 14.54
C SER A 349 2.51 -16.46 13.85
N ALA A 350 2.14 -17.71 13.58
CA ALA A 350 2.97 -18.66 12.83
C ALA A 350 3.45 -18.06 11.50
N ASP A 351 4.71 -18.34 11.13
CA ASP A 351 5.38 -17.85 9.92
C ASP A 351 5.60 -16.32 9.84
N ALA A 352 5.20 -15.57 10.88
CA ALA A 352 5.41 -14.14 10.98
C ALA A 352 6.62 -13.78 11.84
N ARG A 353 7.14 -12.56 11.65
CA ARG A 353 8.35 -12.07 12.33
C ARG A 353 8.15 -10.69 12.92
N LEU A 354 8.70 -10.46 14.11
CA LEU A 354 8.73 -9.17 14.77
C LEU A 354 10.17 -8.81 15.15
N GLY A 355 10.66 -7.64 14.75
CA GLY A 355 11.99 -7.16 15.13
C GLY A 355 12.08 -5.64 15.15
N GLY A 356 13.30 -5.11 15.15
CA GLY A 356 13.59 -3.68 15.05
C GLY A 356 14.39 -3.13 16.23
N THR A 357 14.50 -1.80 16.29
CA THR A 357 15.30 -1.07 17.30
C THR A 357 14.47 -0.17 18.20
N GLY A 358 13.14 -0.19 18.04
CA GLY A 358 12.22 0.73 18.67
C GLY A 358 11.72 0.26 20.04
N THR A 359 10.57 0.77 20.44
CA THR A 359 9.91 0.41 21.69
C THR A 359 8.44 0.08 21.46
N ILE A 360 8.00 -1.04 22.01
CA ILE A 360 6.59 -1.46 22.09
C ILE A 360 6.13 -1.19 23.52
N SER A 361 4.94 -0.61 23.73
CA SER A 361 4.42 -0.39 25.09
C SER A 361 3.57 -1.54 25.64
N GLY A 362 2.80 -2.21 24.78
CA GLY A 362 1.97 -3.35 25.19
C GLY A 362 2.78 -4.62 25.43
N ASN A 363 2.09 -5.70 25.78
CA ASN A 363 2.72 -7.01 25.88
C ASN A 363 3.03 -7.55 24.47
N VAL A 364 4.01 -8.43 24.39
CA VAL A 364 4.35 -9.16 23.15
C VAL A 364 4.08 -10.64 23.37
N VAL A 365 3.27 -11.23 22.50
CA VAL A 365 3.01 -12.67 22.47
C VAL A 365 3.48 -13.22 21.14
N VAL A 366 4.48 -14.08 21.19
CA VAL A 366 4.91 -14.88 20.04
C VAL A 366 4.17 -16.20 20.11
N GLU A 367 3.27 -16.44 19.16
CA GLU A 367 2.55 -17.70 19.03
C GLU A 367 3.46 -18.80 18.48
N ALA A 368 3.03 -20.06 18.62
CA ALA A 368 3.79 -21.19 18.11
C ALA A 368 4.05 -21.06 16.59
N GLY A 369 5.33 -21.11 16.20
CA GLY A 369 5.79 -20.92 14.82
C GLY A 369 6.05 -19.45 14.44
N GLY A 370 5.75 -18.48 15.31
CA GLY A 370 6.16 -17.08 15.14
C GLY A 370 7.59 -16.85 15.63
N LEU A 371 8.20 -15.75 15.18
CA LEU A 371 9.60 -15.44 15.50
C LEU A 371 9.77 -14.02 16.06
N PHE A 372 10.40 -13.93 17.23
CA PHE A 372 10.99 -12.68 17.72
C PHE A 372 12.42 -12.53 17.18
N ASP A 373 12.61 -11.58 16.29
CA ASP A 373 13.82 -11.42 15.51
C ASP A 373 14.80 -10.41 16.13
N GLY A 374 15.70 -10.91 16.98
CA GLY A 374 16.77 -10.14 17.59
C GLY A 374 17.94 -9.84 16.65
N THR A 375 17.92 -10.32 15.39
CA THR A 375 18.96 -9.99 14.39
C THR A 375 18.75 -8.61 13.77
N ASN A 376 17.52 -8.09 13.83
CA ASN A 376 17.12 -6.81 13.23
C ASN A 376 17.17 -5.62 14.20
N GLY A 377 17.85 -5.77 15.34
CA GLY A 377 18.10 -4.69 16.29
C GLY A 377 17.72 -5.03 17.74
N ALA A 378 17.99 -4.07 18.62
CA ALA A 378 17.70 -4.15 20.04
C ALA A 378 16.27 -3.67 20.33
N LEU A 379 15.27 -4.49 20.01
CA LEU A 379 13.87 -4.16 20.27
C LEU A 379 13.59 -4.10 21.78
N SER A 380 12.88 -3.06 22.21
CA SER A 380 12.42 -2.91 23.59
C SER A 380 10.92 -3.19 23.68
N SER A 381 10.50 -4.09 24.58
CA SER A 381 9.11 -4.25 25.02
C SER A 381 8.94 -3.61 26.39
N GLY A 382 7.94 -2.75 26.57
CA GLY A 382 7.59 -2.15 27.85
C GLY A 382 6.80 -3.10 28.74
N GLY A 383 6.03 -4.01 28.15
CA GLY A 383 5.26 -5.04 28.85
C GLY A 383 5.99 -6.39 28.93
N ASP A 384 5.20 -7.44 29.12
CA ASP A 384 5.70 -8.82 29.17
C ASP A 384 6.07 -9.33 27.77
N LEU A 385 6.98 -10.31 27.70
CA LEU A 385 7.22 -11.11 26.51
C LEU A 385 6.84 -12.55 26.79
N THR A 386 5.81 -13.05 26.11
CA THR A 386 5.43 -14.47 26.12
C THR A 386 5.93 -15.15 24.86
N LEU A 387 6.68 -16.24 25.02
CA LEU A 387 7.09 -17.09 23.91
C LEU A 387 6.32 -18.39 23.97
N ASN A 388 5.65 -18.77 22.88
CA ASN A 388 5.06 -20.09 22.68
C ASN A 388 5.86 -20.84 21.61
N SER A 389 6.13 -22.11 21.86
CA SER A 389 6.89 -22.97 20.95
C SER A 389 6.05 -24.12 20.42
N ASN A 390 6.34 -24.53 19.19
CA ASN A 390 5.85 -25.79 18.61
C ASN A 390 6.92 -26.90 18.64
N ASP A 391 8.01 -26.68 19.38
CA ASP A 391 9.18 -27.55 19.55
C ASP A 391 10.04 -27.81 18.30
N VAL A 392 9.68 -27.20 17.16
CA VAL A 392 10.33 -27.44 15.86
C VAL A 392 10.94 -26.16 15.29
N ASP A 393 10.22 -25.06 15.36
CA ASP A 393 10.64 -23.77 14.80
C ASP A 393 11.34 -22.91 15.85
N ALA A 394 12.20 -22.01 15.37
CA ALA A 394 12.83 -21.01 16.22
C ALA A 394 11.79 -19.98 16.69
N VAL A 395 11.82 -19.69 17.99
CA VAL A 395 10.97 -18.66 18.62
C VAL A 395 11.70 -17.32 18.76
N PHE A 396 13.04 -17.36 18.75
CA PHE A 396 13.91 -16.20 18.86
C PHE A 396 15.12 -16.37 17.93
N SER A 397 15.59 -15.29 17.32
CA SER A 397 16.84 -15.29 16.55
C SER A 397 17.83 -14.25 17.08
N TYR A 398 19.13 -14.51 16.91
CA TYR A 398 20.19 -13.65 17.42
C TYR A 398 21.42 -13.65 16.52
N SER A 399 22.08 -12.50 16.39
CA SER A 399 23.37 -12.39 15.69
C SER A 399 24.51 -12.19 16.68
N LEU A 400 25.40 -13.18 16.76
CA LEU A 400 26.59 -13.16 17.61
C LEU A 400 27.62 -12.11 17.17
N ASP A 401 27.51 -11.61 15.94
CA ASP A 401 28.41 -10.60 15.38
C ASP A 401 27.90 -9.16 15.58
N ALA A 402 26.60 -8.98 15.84
CA ALA A 402 25.97 -7.66 15.96
C ALA A 402 25.67 -7.22 17.41
N SER A 403 25.70 -8.15 18.36
CA SER A 403 25.52 -7.89 19.82
C SER A 403 24.32 -7.00 20.16
N TYR A 404 23.18 -7.20 19.51
CA TYR A 404 21.93 -6.52 19.87
C TYR A 404 21.31 -7.19 21.09
N THR A 405 20.99 -6.45 22.15
CA THR A 405 20.30 -7.00 23.32
C THR A 405 18.88 -6.47 23.37
N ALA A 406 17.88 -7.35 23.28
CA ALA A 406 16.50 -6.96 23.47
C ALA A 406 16.23 -6.64 24.96
N SER A 407 15.28 -5.74 25.23
CA SER A 407 14.95 -5.34 26.60
C SER A 407 13.46 -5.52 26.86
N ILE A 408 13.10 -6.28 27.90
CA ILE A 408 11.73 -6.55 28.32
C ILE A 408 11.48 -5.85 29.66
N GLY A 409 10.55 -4.91 29.67
CA GLY A 409 10.17 -4.11 30.85
C GLY A 409 9.34 -4.89 31.87
N GLY A 410 8.67 -5.96 31.44
CA GLY A 410 7.90 -6.87 32.27
C GLY A 410 8.56 -8.23 32.46
N ASP A 411 7.71 -9.26 32.58
CA ASP A 411 8.09 -10.66 32.74
C ASP A 411 8.55 -11.29 31.41
N LEU A 412 9.45 -12.27 31.49
CA LEU A 412 9.73 -13.20 30.39
C LEU A 412 8.95 -14.49 30.65
N LEU A 413 7.84 -14.67 29.94
CA LEU A 413 6.87 -15.72 30.22
C LEU A 413 7.05 -16.91 29.27
N LYS A 414 7.12 -18.10 29.87
CA LYS A 414 7.10 -19.38 29.15
C LYS A 414 5.67 -19.75 28.83
N GLY A 415 5.32 -19.73 27.56
CA GLY A 415 4.03 -20.19 27.05
C GLY A 415 4.01 -21.70 26.81
N ASP A 416 3.22 -22.12 25.82
CA ASP A 416 3.12 -23.53 25.42
C ASP A 416 4.43 -24.04 24.79
N GLY A 417 4.67 -25.34 24.87
CA GLY A 417 5.86 -26.00 24.32
C GLY A 417 6.84 -26.51 25.37
N SER A 418 7.77 -27.35 24.92
CA SER A 418 8.78 -28.01 25.75
C SER A 418 10.20 -27.56 25.43
N THR A 419 10.45 -27.17 24.17
CA THR A 419 11.77 -26.74 23.67
C THR A 419 11.64 -25.41 22.95
N PHE A 420 12.44 -24.44 23.34
CA PHE A 420 12.43 -23.08 22.80
C PHE A 420 13.72 -22.88 22.01
N ILE A 421 13.62 -22.93 20.69
CA ILE A 421 14.78 -22.88 19.81
C ILE A 421 15.19 -21.41 19.59
N VAL A 422 16.48 -21.14 19.83
CA VAL A 422 17.12 -19.88 19.47
C VAL A 422 18.00 -20.11 18.25
N ASP A 423 17.69 -19.43 17.15
CA ASP A 423 18.48 -19.49 15.91
C ASP A 423 19.60 -18.43 15.92
N PHE A 424 20.85 -18.91 15.95
CA PHE A 424 22.03 -18.06 15.93
C PHE A 424 22.60 -17.91 14.53
N SER A 425 22.90 -16.65 14.19
CA SER A 425 23.77 -16.29 13.07
C SER A 425 25.08 -15.69 13.58
N GLY A 426 26.09 -15.67 12.71
CA GLY A 426 27.45 -15.30 13.10
C GLY A 426 28.15 -16.41 13.89
N THR A 427 29.45 -16.26 14.13
CA THR A 427 30.22 -17.29 14.85
C THR A 427 30.40 -16.96 16.32
N GLY A 428 30.38 -15.66 16.66
CA GLY A 428 30.84 -15.18 17.95
C GLY A 428 32.29 -15.59 18.26
N ALA A 429 32.74 -15.32 19.48
CA ALA A 429 34.03 -15.77 19.98
C ALA A 429 33.84 -16.84 21.07
N ILE A 430 34.68 -17.88 21.02
CA ILE A 430 34.63 -18.98 21.99
C ILE A 430 34.94 -18.46 23.39
N GLY A 431 34.08 -18.80 24.36
CA GLY A 431 34.18 -18.36 25.75
C GLY A 431 33.44 -17.05 26.03
N ASP A 432 33.06 -16.30 24.99
CA ASP A 432 32.29 -15.07 25.18
C ASP A 432 30.83 -15.39 25.53
N THR A 433 30.26 -14.55 26.38
CA THR A 433 28.87 -14.61 26.80
C THR A 433 28.10 -13.45 26.21
N TYR A 434 27.04 -13.77 25.50
CA TYR A 434 26.18 -12.82 24.81
C TYR A 434 24.88 -12.67 25.58
N THR A 435 24.52 -11.44 25.93
CA THR A 435 23.20 -11.15 26.50
C THR A 435 22.19 -11.04 25.38
N LEU A 436 21.30 -12.02 25.31
CA LEU A 436 20.31 -12.12 24.24
C LEU A 436 19.16 -11.15 24.48
N LEU A 437 18.63 -11.19 25.70
CA LEU A 437 17.61 -10.27 26.19
C LEU A 437 17.76 -10.05 27.70
N THR A 438 17.33 -8.88 28.14
CA THR A 438 17.15 -8.54 29.57
C THR A 438 15.66 -8.48 29.90
N PHE A 439 15.28 -8.85 31.12
CA PHE A 439 13.93 -8.70 31.64
C PHE A 439 13.95 -8.15 33.07
N VAL A 440 12.99 -7.29 33.42
CA VAL A 440 12.89 -6.67 34.75
C VAL A 440 12.05 -7.51 35.70
N GLY A 441 11.03 -8.18 35.16
CA GLY A 441 10.09 -9.00 35.90
C GLY A 441 10.63 -10.38 36.29
N THR A 442 9.71 -11.33 36.39
CA THR A 442 10.00 -12.74 36.68
C THR A 442 10.07 -13.57 35.40
N THR A 443 10.53 -14.82 35.54
CA THR A 443 10.49 -15.79 34.46
C THR A 443 10.31 -17.19 35.00
N ASP A 444 9.55 -17.99 34.26
CA ASP A 444 9.40 -19.43 34.48
C ASP A 444 10.34 -20.25 33.60
N PHE A 445 11.16 -19.58 32.78
CA PHE A 445 12.19 -20.24 31.99
C PHE A 445 13.39 -20.67 32.83
N THR A 446 13.96 -21.79 32.42
CA THR A 446 15.23 -22.32 32.87
C THR A 446 16.16 -22.51 31.68
N ALA A 447 17.47 -22.61 31.92
CA ALA A 447 18.44 -22.84 30.84
C ALA A 447 18.14 -24.11 30.01
N SER A 448 17.53 -25.14 30.62
CA SER A 448 17.17 -26.39 29.94
C SER A 448 16.00 -26.27 28.96
N ASP A 449 15.23 -25.19 29.03
CA ASP A 449 14.12 -24.97 28.09
C ASP A 449 14.63 -24.52 26.71
N PHE A 450 15.84 -23.97 26.63
CA PHE A 450 16.38 -23.41 25.41
C PHE A 450 17.31 -24.37 24.66
N THR A 451 17.17 -24.40 23.34
CA THR A 451 18.06 -25.14 22.43
C THR A 451 18.66 -24.18 21.40
N ALA A 452 19.97 -24.26 21.20
CA ALA A 452 20.67 -23.44 20.23
C ALA A 452 20.68 -24.12 18.86
N LEU A 453 20.27 -23.38 17.83
CA LEU A 453 20.48 -23.70 16.43
C LEU A 453 21.55 -22.76 15.87
N GLY A 454 22.42 -23.26 14.97
CA GLY A 454 23.44 -22.43 14.32
C GLY A 454 24.71 -22.13 15.13
N SER A 455 24.72 -22.37 16.45
CA SER A 455 25.91 -22.24 17.31
C SER A 455 25.98 -23.32 18.39
N GLN A 456 27.17 -23.54 18.97
CA GLN A 456 27.37 -24.43 20.10
C GLN A 456 27.73 -23.65 21.36
N GLY A 457 27.03 -23.95 22.45
CA GLY A 457 27.14 -23.22 23.69
C GLY A 457 26.11 -23.69 24.70
N TYR A 458 25.97 -22.92 25.76
CA TYR A 458 24.96 -23.16 26.79
C TYR A 458 24.24 -21.87 27.16
N PHE A 459 22.98 -22.00 27.53
CA PHE A 459 22.17 -20.89 28.02
C PHE A 459 22.32 -20.72 29.53
N SER A 460 22.08 -19.50 30.00
CA SER A 460 21.85 -19.19 31.40
C SER A 460 20.68 -18.20 31.51
N VAL A 461 19.81 -18.42 32.50
CA VAL A 461 18.65 -17.58 32.81
C VAL A 461 18.79 -17.13 34.26
N GLU A 462 19.40 -15.96 34.46
CA GLU A 462 19.83 -15.51 35.77
C GLU A 462 19.80 -13.98 35.86
N ASN A 463 19.43 -13.45 37.04
CA ASN A 463 19.53 -12.02 37.36
C ASN A 463 18.87 -11.08 36.32
N GLY A 464 17.72 -11.49 35.75
CA GLY A 464 17.04 -10.70 34.73
C GLY A 464 17.67 -10.76 33.34
N ASN A 465 18.49 -11.77 33.04
CA ASN A 465 19.13 -11.94 31.74
C ASN A 465 18.92 -13.36 31.21
N LEU A 466 18.63 -13.48 29.93
CA LEU A 466 18.88 -14.69 29.16
C LEU A 466 20.17 -14.49 28.38
N THR A 467 21.15 -15.36 28.63
CA THR A 467 22.49 -15.28 28.04
C THR A 467 22.85 -16.58 27.34
N PHE A 468 23.79 -16.50 26.39
CA PHE A 468 24.38 -17.64 25.73
C PHE A 468 25.90 -17.53 25.72
N THR A 469 26.59 -18.56 26.22
CA THR A 469 28.05 -18.64 26.19
C THR A 469 28.50 -19.58 25.08
N VAL A 470 29.29 -19.08 24.14
CA VAL A 470 29.79 -19.88 23.01
C VAL A 470 30.88 -20.84 23.50
N THR A 471 30.82 -22.08 23.04
CA THR A 471 31.81 -23.12 23.36
C THR A 471 32.49 -23.64 22.10
N ALA A 472 33.67 -24.22 22.26
CA ALA A 472 34.35 -24.89 21.16
C ALA A 472 33.54 -26.13 20.74
N VAL A 473 33.41 -26.34 19.43
CA VAL A 473 32.95 -27.62 18.88
C VAL A 473 33.91 -28.71 19.37
N PRO A 474 33.45 -29.75 20.09
CA PRO A 474 34.34 -30.84 20.47
C PRO A 474 34.92 -31.47 19.22
N GLU A 475 36.24 -31.45 19.07
CA GLU A 475 36.89 -32.16 17.97
C GLU A 475 36.50 -33.65 18.04
N PRO A 476 36.19 -34.32 16.91
CA PRO A 476 35.95 -35.75 16.91
C PRO A 476 37.16 -36.42 17.55
N ALA A 477 36.93 -37.15 18.65
CA ALA A 477 38.00 -37.69 19.48
C ALA A 477 39.12 -38.27 18.59
N HIS A 478 40.36 -37.82 18.81
CA HIS A 478 41.56 -38.23 18.09
C HIS A 478 41.81 -39.75 18.04
N ILE A 479 40.98 -40.54 18.72
CA ILE A 479 40.91 -42.00 18.67
C ILE A 479 40.77 -42.51 17.23
N GLY A 480 40.02 -41.82 16.35
CA GLY A 480 39.89 -42.20 14.94
C GLY A 480 41.20 -42.07 14.12
N LEU A 481 41.95 -41.00 14.35
CA LEU A 481 43.21 -40.73 13.64
C LEU A 481 44.37 -41.60 14.18
N ILE A 482 44.39 -41.85 15.49
CA ILE A 482 45.40 -42.71 16.16
C ILE A 482 45.19 -44.19 15.78
N LEU A 483 43.95 -44.67 15.66
CA LEU A 483 43.68 -46.02 15.16
C LEU A 483 44.03 -46.16 13.67
N GLY A 484 43.77 -45.15 12.84
CA GLY A 484 44.17 -45.14 11.43
C GLY A 484 45.69 -45.18 11.23
N LEU A 485 46.45 -44.39 12.02
CA LEU A 485 47.91 -44.38 12.00
C LEU A 485 48.52 -45.65 12.61
N GLY A 486 47.92 -46.21 13.66
CA GLY A 486 48.34 -47.48 14.27
C GLY A 486 48.16 -48.68 13.32
N VAL A 487 47.06 -48.70 12.55
CA VAL A 487 46.83 -49.72 11.51
C VAL A 487 47.83 -49.55 10.35
N LEU A 488 48.11 -48.31 9.91
CA LEU A 488 49.12 -48.05 8.88
C LEU A 488 50.54 -48.45 9.33
N ALA A 489 50.92 -48.11 10.56
CA ALA A 489 52.21 -48.47 11.14
C ALA A 489 52.37 -50.00 11.28
N SER A 490 51.31 -50.71 11.70
CA SER A 490 51.32 -52.16 11.79
C SER A 490 51.44 -52.84 10.41
N LEU A 491 50.85 -52.26 9.36
CA LEU A 491 50.96 -52.75 7.97
C LEU A 491 52.36 -52.50 7.37
N VAL A 492 53.00 -51.38 7.71
CA VAL A 492 54.37 -51.06 7.27
C VAL A 492 55.40 -51.96 7.96
N LEU A 493 55.24 -52.21 9.27
CA LEU A 493 56.10 -53.15 10.01
C LEU A 493 55.94 -54.61 9.56
N ARG A 494 54.72 -55.04 9.20
CA ARG A 494 54.48 -56.38 8.61
C ARG A 494 55.13 -56.57 7.24
N ARG A 495 55.32 -55.50 6.46
CA ARG A 495 56.01 -55.54 5.16
C ARG A 495 57.53 -55.62 5.30
N GLN A 496 58.11 -55.06 6.35
CA GLN A 496 59.55 -55.12 6.60
C GLN A 496 59.99 -56.51 7.08
N HIS A 497 59.19 -57.19 7.92
CA HIS A 497 59.51 -58.55 8.39
C HIS A 497 59.34 -59.69 7.36
N ARG A 498 58.80 -59.43 6.17
CA ARG A 498 58.69 -60.43 5.08
C ARG A 498 59.84 -60.35 4.06
N ARG A 499 60.86 -59.54 4.33
CA ARG A 499 61.98 -59.29 3.42
C ARG A 499 63.34 -59.83 3.91
N ASP A 500 63.36 -60.58 5.02
CA ASP A 500 64.53 -61.31 5.49
C ASP A 500 64.33 -62.82 5.35
#